data_AF-A0A9D8EKT8-F1
#
_entry.id   AF-A0A9D8EKT8-F1
#
_cell.length_a   1.000
_cell.length_b   1.000
_cell.length_c   1.000
_cell.angle_alpha   90.00
_cell.angle_beta   90.00
_cell.angle_gamma   90.00
#
_symmetry.space_group_name_H-M   'P 1'
#
loop_
_entity.id
_entity.type
_entity.pdbx_description
1 polymer ?
#
loop_
_entity_poly.entity_id
_entity_poly.type
_entity_poly.pdbx_seq_one_letter_code
_entity_poly.pdbx_strand_id
1 'polypeptide(L)'
;MARRVYVREIYFYVICLVSIILFIVGIVNLVDSSVNFVKPTTYMTRANILPAYKDQYEGMSQEEIDRLISEEIQAQESIEKTNALKGLIRGALLVVIAIPLFSFHWIKAQAMWRLNLEND
;
A
#
# COMPACT_ATOMS: atom_id res chain seq x y z
N MET A 1 10.32 29.68 -30.24
CA MET A 1 10.67 29.47 -28.82
C MET A 1 9.47 29.15 -27.94
N ALA A 2 8.32 29.83 -28.10
CA ALA A 2 7.10 29.63 -27.31
C ALA A 2 6.64 28.17 -27.13
N ARG A 3 6.53 27.35 -28.20
CA ARG A 3 6.02 25.96 -28.13
C ARG A 3 6.82 25.04 -27.20
N ARG A 4 8.15 25.23 -27.07
CA ARG A 4 8.99 24.42 -26.17
C ARG A 4 8.80 24.79 -24.70
N VAL A 5 8.47 26.06 -24.41
CA VAL A 5 8.23 26.54 -23.06
C VAL A 5 6.93 25.94 -22.51
N TYR A 6 5.85 25.94 -23.31
CA TYR A 6 4.58 25.31 -22.93
C TYR A 6 4.70 23.81 -22.64
N VAL A 7 5.41 23.04 -23.47
CA VAL A 7 5.57 21.59 -23.25
C VAL A 7 6.33 21.30 -21.94
N ARG A 8 7.34 22.11 -21.64
CA ARG A 8 8.13 21.99 -20.42
C ARG A 8 7.31 22.35 -19.18
N GLU A 9 6.46 23.36 -19.27
CA GLU A 9 5.57 23.77 -18.18
C GLU A 9 4.50 22.71 -17.88
N ILE A 10 3.84 22.19 -18.92
CA ILE A 10 2.88 21.08 -18.81
C ILE A 10 3.54 19.87 -18.16
N TYR A 11 4.79 19.54 -18.52
CA TYR A 11 5.54 18.44 -17.90
C TYR A 11 5.63 18.58 -16.38
N PHE A 12 6.01 19.74 -15.83
CA PHE A 12 6.12 19.90 -14.38
C PHE A 12 4.77 19.75 -13.68
N TYR A 13 3.69 20.30 -14.25
CA TYR A 13 2.35 20.13 -13.69
C TYR A 13 1.89 18.68 -13.72
N VAL A 14 2.16 17.94 -14.80
CA VAL A 14 1.84 16.51 -14.90
C VAL A 14 2.62 15.72 -13.85
N ILE A 15 3.91 15.97 -13.65
CA ILE A 15 4.69 15.27 -12.63
C ILE A 15 4.22 15.63 -11.22
N CYS A 16 3.84 16.88 -10.95
CA CYS A 16 3.21 17.26 -9.69
C CYS A 16 1.91 16.49 -9.45
N LEU A 17 1.05 16.36 -10.48
CA LEU A 17 -0.18 15.57 -10.38
C LEU A 17 0.10 14.09 -10.09
N VAL A 18 1.02 13.47 -10.85
CA VAL A 18 1.42 12.08 -10.62
C VAL A 18 1.97 11.89 -9.21
N SER A 19 2.79 12.83 -8.72
CA SER A 19 3.34 12.77 -7.36
C SER A 19 2.24 12.84 -6.30
N ILE A 20 1.22 13.68 -6.48
CA ILE A 20 0.06 13.74 -5.58
C ILE A 20 -0.70 12.41 -5.58
N ILE A 21 -0.93 11.80 -6.75
CA ILE A 21 -1.59 10.50 -6.85
C ILE A 21 -0.79 9.44 -6.09
N LEU A 22 0.53 9.37 -6.30
CA LEU A 22 1.41 8.43 -5.58
C LEU A 22 1.38 8.66 -4.07
N PHE A 23 1.34 9.92 -3.63
CA PHE A 23 1.21 10.27 -2.21
C PHE A 23 -0.10 9.73 -1.63
N ILE A 24 -1.23 9.98 -2.28
CA ILE A 24 -2.55 9.51 -1.84
C ILE A 24 -2.58 7.98 -1.77
N VAL A 25 -2.12 7.29 -2.82
CA VAL A 25 -2.03 5.83 -2.85
C VAL A 25 -1.13 5.30 -1.73
N GLY A 26 0.00 5.96 -1.48
CA GLY A 26 0.91 5.63 -0.38
C GLY A 26 0.22 5.72 0.99
N ILE A 27 -0.53 6.80 1.23
CA ILE A 27 -1.29 7.00 2.46
C ILE A 27 -2.41 5.95 2.63
N VAL A 28 -3.19 5.68 1.58
CA VAL A 28 -4.24 4.65 1.63
C VAL A 28 -3.65 3.27 1.97
N ASN A 29 -2.54 2.91 1.32
CA ASN A 29 -1.84 1.65 1.61
C ASN A 29 -1.30 1.59 3.05
N LEU A 30 -0.79 2.70 3.58
CA LEU A 30 -0.34 2.77 4.96
C LEU A 30 -1.48 2.51 5.93
N VAL A 31 -2.62 3.19 5.75
CA VAL A 31 -3.79 3.03 6.62
C VAL A 31 -4.30 1.59 6.57
N ASP A 32 -4.51 1.04 5.37
CA ASP A 32 -5.00 -0.33 5.19
C ASP A 32 -4.04 -1.36 5.82
N SER A 33 -2.74 -1.23 5.54
CA SER A 33 -1.73 -2.12 6.10
C SER A 33 -1.57 -1.97 7.61
N SER A 34 -1.79 -0.77 8.17
CA SER A 34 -1.79 -0.55 9.63
C SER A 34 -2.96 -1.29 10.28
N VAL A 35 -4.16 -1.18 9.69
CA VAL A 35 -5.34 -1.90 10.17
C VAL A 35 -5.10 -3.41 10.12
N ASN A 36 -4.59 -3.92 9.01
CA ASN A 36 -4.30 -5.35 8.84
C ASN A 36 -3.14 -5.85 9.73
N PHE A 37 -2.21 -4.98 10.13
CA PHE A 37 -1.16 -5.34 11.07
C PHE A 37 -1.70 -5.49 12.51
N VAL A 38 -2.58 -4.57 12.93
CA VAL A 38 -3.20 -4.60 14.28
C VAL A 38 -4.25 -5.70 14.37
N LYS A 39 -5.10 -5.81 13.35
CA LYS A 39 -6.17 -6.80 13.25
C LYS A 39 -6.09 -7.50 11.90
N PRO A 40 -5.28 -8.58 11.80
CA PRO A 40 -5.18 -9.37 10.58
C PRO A 40 -6.56 -9.86 10.15
N THR A 41 -6.92 -9.58 8.91
CA THR A 41 -8.15 -10.11 8.30
C THR A 41 -7.91 -11.56 7.90
N THR A 42 -8.08 -12.49 8.85
CA THR A 42 -8.12 -13.92 8.51
C THR A 42 -9.53 -14.35 8.16
N TYR A 43 -9.68 -14.96 6.98
CA TYR A 43 -10.91 -15.65 6.57
C TYR A 43 -10.95 -17.10 7.09
N MET A 44 -9.81 -17.60 7.58
CA MET A 44 -9.68 -18.93 8.17
C MET A 44 -10.03 -18.87 9.65
N THR A 45 -11.27 -19.24 9.95
CA THR A 45 -11.76 -19.39 11.34
C THR A 45 -12.00 -20.86 11.63
N ARG A 46 -11.84 -21.29 12.88
CA ARG A 46 -12.10 -22.68 13.29
C ARG A 46 -13.44 -23.21 12.77
N ALA A 47 -14.49 -22.38 12.82
CA ALA A 47 -15.82 -22.75 12.33
C ALA A 47 -15.85 -23.12 10.84
N ASN A 48 -15.03 -22.47 10.02
CA ASN A 48 -14.97 -22.69 8.57
C ASN A 48 -14.12 -23.91 8.19
N ILE A 49 -13.07 -24.24 8.96
CA ILE A 49 -12.11 -25.30 8.62
C ILE A 49 -12.42 -26.65 9.29
N LEU A 50 -13.07 -26.62 10.46
CA LEU A 50 -13.37 -27.82 11.23
C LEU A 50 -14.16 -28.90 10.46
N PRO A 51 -15.19 -28.58 9.64
CA PRO A 51 -15.90 -29.59 8.87
C PRO A 51 -15.00 -30.31 7.86
N ALA A 52 -14.14 -29.56 7.16
CA ALA A 52 -13.21 -30.12 6.17
C ALA A 52 -12.14 -31.01 6.82
N TYR A 53 -11.61 -30.61 7.99
CA TYR A 53 -10.57 -31.40 8.68
C TYR A 53 -11.14 -32.67 9.29
N LYS A 54 -12.40 -32.67 9.76
CA LYS A 54 -13.05 -33.89 10.25
C LYS A 54 -13.26 -34.93 9.16
N ASP A 55 -13.60 -34.49 7.94
CA ASP A 55 -13.79 -35.34 6.77
C ASP A 55 -12.44 -35.84 6.21
N GLN A 56 -11.40 -34.99 6.23
CA GLN A 56 -10.07 -35.33 5.71
C GLN A 56 -9.26 -36.24 6.64
N TYR A 57 -9.44 -36.12 7.95
CA TYR A 57 -8.71 -36.86 8.98
C TYR A 57 -9.62 -37.81 9.76
N GLU A 58 -10.48 -38.55 9.03
CA GLU A 58 -11.30 -39.62 9.61
C GLU A 58 -10.41 -40.67 10.29
N GLY A 59 -10.44 -40.71 11.63
CA GLY A 59 -9.64 -41.62 12.45
C GLY A 59 -8.67 -40.94 13.41
N MET A 60 -8.50 -39.62 13.29
CA MET A 60 -7.72 -38.82 14.24
C MET A 60 -8.58 -38.38 15.43
N SER A 61 -7.98 -38.25 16.63
CA SER A 61 -8.72 -37.75 17.79
C SER A 61 -9.14 -36.29 17.59
N GLN A 62 -10.22 -35.85 18.26
CA GLN A 62 -10.63 -34.43 18.16
C GLN A 62 -9.54 -33.48 18.66
N GLU A 63 -8.76 -33.87 19.67
CA GLU A 63 -7.66 -33.03 20.19
C GLU A 63 -6.54 -32.85 19.18
N GLU A 64 -6.19 -33.88 18.41
CA GLU A 64 -5.18 -33.78 17.35
C GLU A 64 -5.67 -32.92 16.19
N ILE A 65 -6.94 -33.06 15.79
CA ILE A 65 -7.57 -32.21 14.76
C ILE A 65 -7.58 -30.74 15.22
N ASP A 66 -7.96 -30.47 16.46
CA ASP A 66 -7.98 -29.12 17.02
C ASP A 66 -6.57 -28.53 17.10
N ARG A 67 -5.55 -29.34 17.41
CA ARG A 67 -4.17 -28.89 17.42
C ARG A 67 -3.71 -28.46 16.02
N LEU A 68 -3.98 -29.28 14.99
CA LEU A 68 -3.65 -28.95 13.60
C LEU A 68 -4.32 -27.66 13.13
N ILE A 69 -5.62 -27.51 13.39
CA ILE A 69 -6.37 -26.29 13.06
C ILE A 69 -5.77 -25.07 13.75
N SER A 70 -5.40 -25.20 15.03
CA SER A 70 -4.82 -24.09 15.79
C SER A 70 -3.43 -23.69 15.29
N GLU A 71 -2.59 -24.65 14.91
CA GLU A 71 -1.28 -24.42 14.33
C GLU A 71 -1.40 -23.70 12.98
N GLU A 72 -2.37 -24.11 12.15
CA GLU A 72 -2.54 -23.52 10.84
C GLU A 72 -3.14 -22.10 10.88
N ILE A 73 -4.09 -21.85 11.77
CA ILE A 73 -4.61 -20.49 12.02
C ILE A 73 -3.48 -19.57 12.50
N GLN A 74 -2.63 -20.04 13.43
CA GLN A 74 -1.48 -19.25 13.91
C GLN A 74 -0.47 -18.99 12.80
N ALA A 75 -0.17 -19.99 11.96
CA ALA A 75 0.71 -19.82 10.82
C ALA A 75 0.16 -18.78 9.83
N GLN A 76 -1.12 -18.84 9.51
CA GLN A 76 -1.81 -17.86 8.65
C GLN A 76 -1.74 -16.44 9.24
N GLU A 77 -2.04 -16.28 10.53
CA GLU A 77 -1.95 -14.97 11.19
C GLU A 77 -0.54 -14.37 11.12
N SER A 78 0.49 -15.22 11.26
CA SER A 78 1.89 -14.77 11.16
C SER A 78 2.26 -14.28 9.74
N ILE A 79 1.74 -14.97 8.72
CA ILE A 79 1.92 -14.62 7.31
C ILE A 79 1.20 -13.30 7.01
N GLU A 80 -0.04 -13.13 7.48
CA GLU A 80 -0.81 -11.92 7.27
C GLU A 80 -0.18 -10.70 7.95
N LYS A 81 0.35 -10.85 9.17
CA LYS A 81 1.13 -9.77 9.82
C LYS A 81 2.37 -9.40 9.02
N THR A 82 3.06 -10.39 8.44
CA THR A 82 4.24 -10.15 7.61
C THR A 82 3.87 -9.43 6.31
N ASN A 83 2.76 -9.80 5.69
CA ASN A 83 2.24 -9.13 4.49
C ASN A 83 1.81 -7.69 4.79
N ALA A 84 1.12 -7.47 5.92
CA ALA A 84 0.77 -6.15 6.40
C ALA A 84 2.02 -5.28 6.65
N LEU A 85 3.08 -5.83 7.26
CA LEU A 85 4.34 -5.11 7.43
C LEU A 85 4.98 -4.72 6.08
N LYS A 86 5.00 -5.63 5.11
CA LYS A 86 5.47 -5.31 3.75
C LYS A 86 4.62 -4.21 3.09
N GLY A 87 3.31 -4.24 3.30
CA GLY A 87 2.39 -3.20 2.85
C GLY A 87 2.70 -1.83 3.47
N LEU A 88 2.96 -1.79 4.77
CA LEU A 88 3.40 -0.57 5.47
C LEU A 88 4.68 0.01 4.86
N ILE A 89 5.69 -0.82 4.66
CA ILE A 89 6.96 -0.40 4.06
C ILE A 89 6.72 0.16 2.65
N ARG A 90 5.91 -0.53 1.83
CA ARG A 90 5.59 -0.09 0.47
C ARG A 90 4.85 1.26 0.46
N GLY A 91 3.85 1.42 1.33
CA GLY A 91 3.12 2.68 1.47
C GLY A 91 4.03 3.82 1.94
N ALA A 92 4.90 3.56 2.92
CA ALA A 92 5.89 4.53 3.40
C ALA A 92 6.85 4.96 2.28
N LEU A 93 7.36 4.01 1.49
CA LEU A 93 8.23 4.32 0.34
C LEU A 93 7.53 5.22 -0.68
N LEU A 94 6.26 4.96 -1.00
CA LEU A 94 5.50 5.81 -1.92
C LEU A 94 5.39 7.25 -1.40
N VAL A 95 5.07 7.42 -0.12
CA VAL A 95 5.00 8.74 0.53
C VAL A 95 6.36 9.46 0.50
N VAL A 96 7.42 8.76 0.91
CA VAL A 96 8.79 9.30 0.96
C VAL A 96 9.31 9.69 -0.42
N ILE A 97 8.94 8.97 -1.48
CA ILE A 97 9.33 9.29 -2.86
C ILE A 97 8.48 10.42 -3.44
N ALA A 98 7.17 10.44 -3.15
CA ALA A 98 6.25 11.44 -3.68
C ALA A 98 6.56 12.86 -3.17
N ILE A 99 6.96 13.01 -1.90
CA ILE A 99 7.28 14.31 -1.29
C ILE A 99 8.39 15.08 -2.03
N PRO A 100 9.61 14.52 -2.25
CA PRO A 100 10.67 15.21 -2.96
C PRO A 100 10.35 15.40 -4.45
N LEU A 101 9.67 14.42 -5.08
CA LEU A 101 9.21 14.56 -6.46
C LEU A 101 8.30 15.77 -6.63
N PHE A 102 7.27 15.89 -5.78
CA PHE A 102 6.34 17.01 -5.81
C PHE A 102 7.06 18.33 -5.52
N SER A 103 7.83 18.38 -4.43
CA SER A 103 8.50 19.60 -3.97
C SER A 103 9.44 20.17 -5.03
N PHE A 104 10.28 19.32 -5.64
CA PHE A 104 11.21 19.75 -6.68
C PHE A 104 10.51 20.26 -7.94
N HIS A 105 9.50 19.53 -8.43
CA HIS A 105 8.80 19.91 -9.65
C HIS A 105 7.92 21.15 -9.43
N TRP A 106 7.35 21.31 -8.25
CA TRP A 106 6.54 22.46 -7.88
C TRP A 106 7.35 23.76 -7.82
N ILE A 107 8.55 23.72 -7.20
CA ILE A 107 9.45 24.88 -7.16
C ILE A 107 9.82 25.32 -8.59
N LYS A 108 10.10 24.35 -9.48
CA LYS A 108 10.42 24.65 -10.89
C LYS A 108 9.22 25.17 -11.68
N ALA A 109 8.03 24.62 -11.46
CA ALA A 109 6.81 25.10 -12.08
C ALA A 109 6.54 26.56 -11.69
N GLN A 110 6.65 26.90 -10.40
CA GLN A 110 6.48 28.28 -9.92
C GLN A 110 7.50 29.24 -10.52
N ALA A 111 8.78 28.84 -10.60
CA ALA A 111 9.82 29.69 -11.17
C ALA A 111 9.54 30.02 -12.64
N MET A 112 9.07 29.04 -13.42
CA MET A 112 8.71 29.28 -14.82
C MET A 112 7.44 30.12 -14.97
N TRP A 113 6.44 29.89 -14.13
CA TRP A 113 5.22 30.69 -14.15
C TRP A 113 5.52 32.19 -13.88
N ARG A 114 6.39 32.48 -12.91
CA ARG A 114 6.83 33.86 -12.62
C ARG A 114 7.56 34.50 -13.81
N LEU A 115 8.46 33.76 -14.46
CA LEU A 115 9.15 34.25 -15.65
C LEU A 115 8.17 34.56 -16.80
N ASN A 116 7.14 33.74 -16.99
CA ASN A 116 6.14 34.03 -18.03
C ASN A 116 5.38 35.33 -17.72
N LEU A 117 5.00 35.57 -16.46
CA LEU A 117 4.31 36.80 -16.03
C LEU A 117 5.16 38.08 -16.18
N GLU A 118 6.49 37.97 -16.08
CA GLU A 118 7.41 39.11 -16.25
C GLU A 118 7.71 39.42 -17.72
N ASN A 119 7.40 38.49 -18.64
CA ASN A 119 7.66 38.62 -20.07
C ASN A 119 6.40 38.93 -20.91
N ASP A 120 5.22 38.96 -20.28
CA ASP A 120 3.93 39.37 -20.85
C ASP A 120 3.61 40.84 -20.50
#